data_AF-A0A9P5XFH9-F1
#
_entry.id   AF-A0A9P5XFH9-F1
#
_cell.length_a   1.000
_cell.length_b   1.000
_cell.length_c   1.000
_cell.angle_alpha   90.00
_cell.angle_beta   90.00
_cell.angle_gamma   90.00
#
_symmetry.space_group_name_H-M   'P 1'
#
loop_
_entity.id
_entity.type
_entity.pdbx_description
1 polymer ?
#
loop_
_entity_poly.entity_id
_entity_poly.type
_entity_poly.pdbx_seq_one_letter_code
_entity_poly.pdbx_strand_id
1 'polypeptide(L)'
;PPELHSYICSLACTDDGYTARSLSRVSKYFAQITLPYLYQSLCISEPTRIRNLAKKLQTTPAHQRRIHHLFISDASGERDLASSIISILTLSAPTLETLALVAPAPLSSTSLIARLLRTRFPRLYELTISGHYPFPSSSPSCFPSLERLHLLGNRNPHGLLNLGALESSMPALTHLRISGLSLAVSFSQELHQA
;
A
#
# COMPACT_ATOMS: atom_id res chain seq x y z
N PRO A 1 29.57 -12.96 12.03
CA PRO A 1 29.00 -13.98 11.11
C PRO A 1 28.01 -13.35 10.12
N PRO A 2 27.91 -13.85 8.88
CA PRO A 2 26.97 -13.34 7.88
C PRO A 2 25.52 -13.27 8.34
N GLU A 3 25.09 -14.22 9.18
CA GLU A 3 23.74 -14.32 9.71
C GLU A 3 23.41 -13.14 10.63
N LEU A 4 24.36 -12.73 11.48
CA LEU A 4 24.19 -11.55 12.34
C LEU A 4 24.15 -10.26 11.53
N HIS A 5 25.00 -10.13 10.51
CA HIS A 5 24.98 -8.95 9.63
C HIS A 5 23.69 -8.88 8.81
N SER A 6 23.18 -10.04 8.36
CA SER A 6 21.88 -10.15 7.71
C SER A 6 20.73 -9.73 8.64
N TYR A 7 20.74 -10.21 9.89
CA TYR A 7 19.75 -9.82 10.89
C TYR A 7 19.79 -8.32 11.20
N ILE A 8 20.99 -7.75 11.38
CA ILE A 8 21.16 -6.29 11.54
C ILE A 8 20.59 -5.55 10.32
N CYS A 9 20.90 -6.00 9.10
CA CYS A 9 20.36 -5.39 7.89
C CYS A 9 18.82 -5.47 7.85
N SER A 10 18.22 -6.58 8.25
CA SER A 10 16.74 -6.71 8.28
C SER A 10 16.06 -5.73 9.24
N LEU A 11 16.72 -5.40 10.35
CA LEU A 11 16.22 -4.43 11.33
C LEU A 11 16.51 -2.98 10.92
N ALA A 12 17.61 -2.74 10.21
CA ALA A 12 18.00 -1.40 9.78
C ALA A 12 17.30 -0.95 8.48
N CYS A 13 16.95 -1.87 7.59
CA CYS A 13 16.37 -1.56 6.27
C CYS A 13 14.84 -1.35 6.30
N THR A 14 14.33 -0.65 7.31
CA THR A 14 12.91 -0.33 7.48
C THR A 14 12.56 1.11 7.08
N ASP A 15 13.52 1.83 6.48
CA ASP A 15 13.34 3.20 5.98
C ASP A 15 12.75 3.25 4.56
N ASP A 16 12.94 4.32 3.80
CA ASP A 16 12.47 4.46 2.42
C ASP A 16 13.29 3.65 1.38
N GLY A 17 14.14 2.73 1.85
CA GLY A 17 15.08 1.95 1.06
C GLY A 17 16.46 2.61 0.95
N TYR A 18 16.67 3.75 1.61
CA TYR A 18 17.96 4.43 1.68
C TYR A 18 19.02 3.58 2.38
N THR A 19 18.71 3.00 3.54
CA THR A 19 19.67 2.24 4.34
C THR A 19 20.19 1.02 3.59
N ALA A 20 19.31 0.24 2.94
CA ALA A 20 19.72 -0.92 2.14
C ALA A 20 20.68 -0.52 1.01
N ARG A 21 20.40 0.60 0.33
CA ARG A 21 21.26 1.13 -0.75
C ARG A 21 22.60 1.61 -0.22
N SER A 22 22.60 2.34 0.90
CA SER A 22 23.81 2.84 1.54
C SER A 22 24.72 1.69 1.97
N LEU A 23 24.16 0.68 2.65
CA LEU A 23 24.89 -0.52 3.06
C LEU A 23 25.44 -1.30 1.85
N SER A 24 24.67 -1.43 0.77
CA SER A 24 25.12 -2.13 -0.44
C SER A 24 26.38 -1.52 -1.08
N ARG A 25 26.66 -0.24 -0.83
CA ARG A 25 27.80 0.50 -1.38
C ARG A 25 29.05 0.43 -0.51
N VAL A 26 28.95 -0.07 0.72
CA VAL A 26 30.07 -0.10 1.67
C VAL A 26 31.13 -1.13 1.24
N SER A 27 30.71 -2.31 0.79
CA SER A 27 31.63 -3.36 0.33
C SER A 27 30.89 -4.41 -0.50
N LYS A 28 31.62 -5.26 -1.25
CA LYS A 28 31.04 -6.41 -1.96
C LYS A 28 30.30 -7.37 -1.02
N TYR A 29 30.81 -7.54 0.20
CA TYR A 29 30.20 -8.36 1.24
C TYR A 29 28.82 -7.81 1.66
N PHE A 30 28.74 -6.51 1.97
CA PHE A 30 27.47 -5.88 2.31
C PHE A 30 26.54 -5.76 1.09
N ALA A 31 27.06 -5.60 -0.12
CA ALA A 31 26.27 -5.66 -1.34
C ALA A 31 25.51 -7.00 -1.48
N GLN A 32 26.15 -8.12 -1.13
CA GLN A 32 25.51 -9.43 -1.16
C GLN A 32 24.50 -9.61 -0.02
N ILE A 33 24.84 -9.19 1.20
CA ILE A 33 23.94 -9.32 2.37
C ILE A 33 22.70 -8.44 2.24
N THR A 34 22.84 -7.26 1.66
CA THR A 34 21.75 -6.29 1.53
C THR A 34 20.80 -6.57 0.38
N LEU A 35 21.20 -7.43 -0.56
CA LEU A 35 20.44 -7.77 -1.77
C LEU A 35 18.96 -8.13 -1.49
N PRO A 36 18.62 -8.94 -0.46
CA PRO A 36 17.23 -9.28 -0.16
C PRO A 36 16.40 -8.10 0.37
N TYR A 37 17.06 -7.06 0.90
CA TYR A 37 16.44 -5.93 1.58
C TYR A 37 16.30 -4.68 0.69
N LEU A 38 16.83 -4.71 -0.54
CA LEU A 38 16.80 -3.56 -1.47
C LEU A 38 15.39 -3.08 -1.84
N TYR A 39 14.40 -3.99 -1.79
CA TYR A 39 13.01 -3.69 -2.09
C TYR A 39 12.08 -3.86 -0.90
N GLN A 40 12.62 -4.15 0.29
CA GLN A 40 11.82 -4.40 1.49
C GLN A 40 10.86 -3.23 1.77
N SER A 41 11.38 -2.02 1.68
CA SER A 41 10.65 -0.79 1.95
C SER A 41 10.87 0.21 0.83
N LEU A 42 9.79 0.77 0.29
CA LEU A 42 9.84 1.68 -0.85
C LEU A 42 8.93 2.89 -0.61
N CYS A 43 9.49 4.09 -0.78
CA CYS A 43 8.73 5.34 -0.81
C CYS A 43 8.91 6.02 -2.17
N ILE A 44 7.81 6.22 -2.90
CA ILE A 44 7.88 6.77 -4.26
C ILE A 44 6.74 7.74 -4.53
N SER A 45 7.09 8.99 -4.85
CA SER A 45 6.14 10.05 -5.19
C SER A 45 6.32 10.61 -6.60
N GLU A 46 7.44 10.30 -7.25
CA GLU A 46 7.81 10.89 -8.53
C GLU A 46 7.31 10.03 -9.71
N PRO A 47 6.58 10.59 -10.69
CA PRO A 47 6.01 9.82 -11.81
C PRO A 47 7.04 9.01 -12.60
N THR A 48 8.23 9.56 -12.80
CA THR A 48 9.36 8.89 -13.49
C THR A 48 9.83 7.67 -12.72
N ARG A 49 9.97 7.78 -11.40
CA ARG A 49 10.39 6.67 -10.51
C ARG A 49 9.34 5.58 -10.43
N ILE A 50 8.06 5.93 -10.38
CA ILE A 50 6.95 4.96 -10.41
C ILE A 50 7.01 4.14 -11.70
N ARG A 51 7.14 4.79 -12.86
CA ARG A 51 7.26 4.08 -14.15
C ARG A 51 8.49 3.19 -14.23
N ASN A 52 9.64 3.69 -13.77
CA ASN A 52 10.88 2.93 -13.77
C ASN A 52 10.81 1.73 -12.83
N LEU A 53 10.20 1.89 -11.65
CA LEU A 53 9.96 0.77 -10.74
C LEU A 53 9.04 -0.26 -11.38
N ALA A 54 7.91 0.16 -11.98
CA ALA A 54 6.98 -0.76 -12.62
C ALA A 54 7.68 -1.62 -13.69
N LYS A 55 8.47 -0.99 -14.58
CA LYS A 55 9.28 -1.69 -15.58
C LYS A 55 10.30 -2.64 -14.95
N LYS A 56 10.98 -2.20 -13.88
CA LYS A 56 11.99 -3.02 -13.19
C LYS A 56 11.37 -4.23 -12.47
N LEU A 57 10.22 -4.06 -11.83
CA LEU A 57 9.51 -5.16 -11.17
C LEU A 57 8.94 -6.16 -12.19
N GLN A 58 8.64 -5.75 -13.42
CA GLN A 58 8.22 -6.70 -14.45
C GLN A 58 9.36 -7.65 -14.86
N THR A 59 10.60 -7.17 -14.90
CA THR A 59 11.78 -7.98 -15.26
C THR A 59 12.42 -8.70 -14.08
N THR A 60 12.11 -8.28 -12.84
CA THR A 60 12.65 -8.89 -11.62
C THR A 60 11.92 -10.19 -11.30
N PRO A 61 12.62 -11.32 -11.03
CA PRO A 61 12.00 -12.58 -10.61
C PRO A 61 11.17 -12.45 -9.32
N ALA A 62 10.12 -13.28 -9.18
CA ALA A 62 9.20 -13.24 -8.03
C ALA A 62 9.90 -13.27 -6.66
N HIS A 63 10.92 -14.12 -6.50
CA HIS A 63 11.66 -14.27 -5.25
C HIS A 63 12.53 -13.06 -4.88
N GLN A 64 12.79 -12.14 -5.83
CA GLN A 64 13.55 -10.91 -5.63
C GLN A 64 12.66 -9.66 -5.48
N ARG A 65 11.34 -9.78 -5.67
CA ARG A 65 10.36 -8.67 -5.56
C ARG A 65 9.71 -8.62 -4.18
N ARG A 66 10.51 -8.76 -3.12
CA ARG A 66 10.01 -8.82 -1.74
C ARG A 66 9.78 -7.42 -1.19
N ILE A 67 8.62 -6.85 -1.54
CA ILE A 67 8.18 -5.55 -1.05
C ILE A 67 7.23 -5.78 0.12
N HIS A 68 7.64 -5.35 1.31
CA HIS A 68 6.88 -5.46 2.56
C HIS A 68 6.19 -4.14 2.89
N HIS A 69 6.87 -3.01 2.71
CA HIS A 69 6.36 -1.68 3.01
C HIS A 69 6.37 -0.80 1.77
N LEU A 70 5.21 -0.26 1.39
CA LEU A 70 5.08 0.54 0.18
C LEU A 70 4.32 1.83 0.45
N PHE A 71 4.95 2.96 0.15
CA PHE A 71 4.33 4.26 0.05
C PHE A 71 4.35 4.72 -1.41
N ILE A 72 3.18 5.07 -1.95
CA ILE A 72 3.03 5.66 -3.28
C ILE A 72 2.21 6.93 -3.20
N SER A 73 2.71 8.00 -3.83
CA SER A 73 1.96 9.24 -4.05
C SER A 73 1.79 9.53 -5.54
N ASP A 74 0.53 9.58 -6.00
CA ASP A 74 0.12 9.98 -7.35
C ASP A 74 -0.48 11.40 -7.31
N ALA A 75 0.38 12.40 -7.44
CA ALA A 75 -0.05 13.79 -7.53
C ALA A 75 -0.43 14.22 -8.97
N SER A 76 -0.02 13.47 -10.00
CA SER A 76 -0.19 13.93 -11.39
C SER A 76 -1.53 13.53 -12.00
N GLY A 77 -2.13 12.41 -11.55
CA GLY A 77 -3.42 11.95 -12.06
C GLY A 77 -3.38 11.42 -13.49
N GLU A 78 -2.18 11.21 -14.04
CA GLU A 78 -1.99 10.70 -15.39
C GLU A 78 -2.45 9.24 -15.49
N ARG A 79 -3.25 8.91 -16.52
CA ARG A 79 -3.75 7.53 -16.73
C ARG A 79 -2.62 6.50 -16.87
N ASP A 80 -1.55 6.88 -17.56
CA ASP A 80 -0.38 6.00 -17.74
C ASP A 80 0.39 5.77 -16.43
N LEU A 81 0.29 6.71 -15.49
CA LEU A 81 0.88 6.54 -14.17
C LEU A 81 0.04 5.58 -13.33
N ALA A 82 -1.29 5.70 -13.37
CA ALA A 82 -2.20 4.79 -12.69
C ALA A 82 -1.99 3.32 -13.10
N SER A 83 -1.76 3.03 -14.38
CA SER A 83 -1.46 1.66 -14.85
C SER A 83 -0.13 1.13 -14.27
N SER A 84 0.88 1.99 -14.16
CA SER A 84 2.16 1.66 -13.54
C SER A 84 2.00 1.34 -12.05
N ILE A 85 1.20 2.14 -11.33
CA ILE A 85 0.89 1.90 -9.90
C ILE A 85 0.14 0.57 -9.74
N ILE A 86 -0.88 0.30 -10.56
CA ILE A 86 -1.62 -0.97 -10.54
C ILE A 86 -0.66 -2.15 -10.76
N SER A 87 0.29 -2.02 -11.68
CA SER A 87 1.31 -3.05 -11.92
C SER A 87 2.18 -3.28 -10.69
N ILE A 88 2.66 -2.22 -10.03
CA ILE A 88 3.45 -2.33 -8.79
C ILE A 88 2.64 -3.00 -7.68
N LEU A 89 1.39 -2.57 -7.46
CA LEU A 89 0.50 -3.14 -6.45
C LEU A 89 0.26 -4.63 -6.69
N THR A 90 -0.01 -5.03 -7.94
CA THR A 90 -0.25 -6.43 -8.30
C THR A 90 1.00 -7.30 -8.09
N LEU A 91 2.18 -6.79 -8.45
CA LEU A 91 3.44 -7.52 -8.31
C LEU A 91 3.93 -7.62 -6.86
N SER A 92 3.59 -6.64 -6.02
CA SER A 92 3.92 -6.63 -4.59
C SER A 92 2.89 -7.32 -3.70
N ALA A 93 1.66 -7.52 -4.19
CA ALA A 93 0.54 -8.04 -3.40
C ALA A 93 0.84 -9.29 -2.54
N PRO A 94 1.59 -10.31 -3.01
CA PRO A 94 1.86 -11.50 -2.20
C PRO A 94 2.76 -11.26 -0.97
N THR A 95 3.57 -10.21 -0.98
CA THR A 95 4.55 -9.91 0.08
C THR A 95 4.22 -8.68 0.89
N LEU A 96 3.27 -7.87 0.42
CA LEU A 96 2.98 -6.57 1.01
C LEU A 96 2.33 -6.70 2.39
N GLU A 97 2.88 -5.97 3.35
CA GLU A 97 2.50 -5.98 4.76
C GLU A 97 1.90 -4.63 5.18
N THR A 98 2.48 -3.53 4.69
CA THR A 98 1.93 -2.17 4.87
C THR A 98 1.87 -1.42 3.54
N LEU A 99 0.77 -0.69 3.34
CA LEU A 99 0.54 0.11 2.13
C LEU A 99 -0.04 1.47 2.49
N ALA A 100 0.58 2.53 1.98
CA ALA A 100 0.01 3.87 1.96
C ALA A 100 -0.08 4.39 0.52
N LEU A 101 -1.29 4.64 0.05
CA LEU A 101 -1.56 5.20 -1.27
C LEU A 101 -2.18 6.60 -1.13
N VAL A 102 -1.46 7.60 -1.64
CA VAL A 102 -1.91 8.99 -1.71
C VAL A 102 -2.21 9.34 -3.17
N ALA A 103 -3.48 9.39 -3.55
CA ALA A 103 -3.95 9.70 -4.90
C ALA A 103 -5.00 10.83 -4.84
N PRO A 104 -4.60 12.10 -4.69
CA PRO A 104 -5.54 13.23 -4.63
C PRO A 104 -6.27 13.51 -5.96
N ALA A 105 -5.74 13.06 -7.10
CA ALA A 105 -6.27 13.38 -8.42
C ALA A 105 -7.72 12.84 -8.62
N PRO A 106 -8.74 13.70 -8.81
CA PRO A 106 -10.14 13.26 -8.85
C PRO A 106 -10.47 12.30 -9.99
N LEU A 107 -9.81 12.46 -11.15
CA LEU A 107 -10.12 11.72 -12.36
C LEU A 107 -9.57 10.28 -12.38
N SER A 108 -8.45 10.02 -11.69
CA SER A 108 -7.79 8.71 -11.66
C SER A 108 -8.01 7.96 -10.35
N SER A 109 -8.10 8.68 -9.22
CA SER A 109 -8.10 8.10 -7.87
C SER A 109 -9.19 7.06 -7.65
N THR A 110 -10.43 7.32 -8.04
CA THR A 110 -11.54 6.37 -7.89
C THR A 110 -11.26 5.05 -8.59
N SER A 111 -10.77 5.10 -9.83
CA SER A 111 -10.49 3.89 -10.63
C SER A 111 -9.28 3.11 -10.09
N LEU A 112 -8.25 3.83 -9.63
CA LEU A 112 -7.03 3.28 -9.05
C LEU A 112 -7.34 2.58 -7.72
N ILE A 113 -8.06 3.24 -6.83
CA ILE A 113 -8.44 2.70 -5.52
C ILE A 113 -9.45 1.57 -5.69
N ALA A 114 -10.40 1.67 -6.62
CA ALA A 114 -11.30 0.55 -6.96
C ALA A 114 -10.53 -0.70 -7.39
N ARG A 115 -9.40 -0.53 -8.09
CA ARG A 115 -8.54 -1.66 -8.49
C ARG A 115 -7.78 -2.21 -7.29
N LEU A 116 -7.21 -1.35 -6.45
CA LEU A 116 -6.55 -1.73 -5.19
C LEU A 116 -7.48 -2.57 -4.32
N LEU A 117 -8.72 -2.12 -4.08
CA LEU A 117 -9.70 -2.81 -3.24
C LEU A 117 -10.15 -4.18 -3.79
N ARG A 118 -9.89 -4.48 -5.06
CA ARG A 118 -10.19 -5.78 -5.69
C ARG A 118 -8.98 -6.70 -5.80
N THR A 119 -7.77 -6.21 -5.52
CA THR A 119 -6.56 -7.03 -5.49
C THR A 119 -6.47 -7.77 -4.16
N ARG A 120 -6.06 -9.05 -4.19
CA ARG A 120 -5.86 -9.83 -2.97
C ARG A 120 -4.50 -9.55 -2.34
N PHE A 121 -4.49 -9.10 -1.10
CA PHE A 121 -3.30 -8.85 -0.31
C PHE A 121 -3.28 -9.78 0.92
N PRO A 122 -2.73 -11.01 0.80
CA PRO A 122 -2.83 -12.03 1.85
C PRO A 122 -2.10 -11.65 3.15
N ARG A 123 -1.09 -10.79 3.10
CA ARG A 123 -0.22 -10.43 4.25
C ARG A 123 -0.39 -8.99 4.72
N LEU A 124 -1.24 -8.20 4.06
CA LEU A 124 -1.37 -6.78 4.36
C LEU A 124 -2.15 -6.61 5.67
N TYR A 125 -1.48 -6.06 6.68
CA TYR A 125 -2.08 -5.79 7.99
C TYR A 125 -2.40 -4.31 8.21
N GLU A 126 -1.77 -3.40 7.45
CA GLU A 126 -2.01 -1.96 7.55
C GLU A 126 -2.19 -1.32 6.15
N LEU A 127 -3.32 -0.62 5.98
CA LEU A 127 -3.68 0.06 4.73
C LEU A 127 -4.11 1.50 5.00
N THR A 128 -3.43 2.44 4.34
CA THR A 128 -3.80 3.85 4.31
C THR A 128 -4.17 4.26 2.89
N ILE A 129 -5.34 4.88 2.71
CA ILE A 129 -5.82 5.41 1.44
C ILE A 129 -6.15 6.88 1.62
N SER A 130 -5.52 7.73 0.80
CA SER A 130 -5.80 9.16 0.71
C SER A 130 -6.23 9.51 -0.71
N GLY A 131 -7.50 9.82 -0.93
CA GLY A 131 -8.05 10.15 -2.26
C GLY A 131 -9.55 9.89 -2.35
N HIS A 132 -10.09 9.95 -3.57
CA HIS A 132 -11.51 9.59 -3.79
C HIS A 132 -11.62 8.07 -3.87
N TYR A 133 -12.01 7.43 -2.77
CA TYR A 133 -12.20 5.99 -2.70
C TYR A 133 -13.67 5.62 -2.91
N PRO A 134 -13.98 4.60 -3.73
CA PRO A 134 -15.29 3.96 -3.68
C PRO A 134 -15.41 3.09 -2.42
N PHE A 135 -16.63 2.71 -2.05
CA PHE A 135 -16.81 1.71 -1.01
C PHE A 135 -16.36 0.32 -1.49
N PRO A 136 -15.79 -0.51 -0.59
CA PRO A 136 -15.39 -1.87 -0.95
C PRO A 136 -16.59 -2.66 -1.44
N SER A 137 -16.44 -3.32 -2.60
CA SER A 137 -17.40 -4.31 -3.10
C SER A 137 -17.37 -5.57 -2.23
N SER A 138 -18.47 -6.31 -2.16
CA SER A 138 -18.65 -7.59 -1.43
C SER A 138 -17.87 -8.79 -1.98
N SER A 139 -16.64 -8.55 -2.45
CA SER A 139 -15.70 -9.59 -2.84
C SER A 139 -15.09 -10.19 -1.58
N PRO A 140 -15.25 -11.50 -1.32
CA PRO A 140 -14.77 -12.10 -0.08
C PRO A 140 -13.25 -12.09 0.00
N SER A 141 -12.76 -11.63 1.16
CA SER A 141 -11.38 -11.79 1.64
C SER A 141 -10.28 -11.25 0.70
N CYS A 142 -10.46 -10.04 0.15
CA CYS A 142 -9.36 -9.32 -0.51
C CYS A 142 -8.23 -8.98 0.48
N PHE A 143 -8.54 -8.85 1.77
CA PHE A 143 -7.64 -8.40 2.82
C PHE A 143 -7.77 -9.28 4.06
N PRO A 144 -7.43 -10.58 4.00
CA PRO A 144 -7.71 -11.54 5.07
C PRO A 144 -6.99 -11.22 6.39
N SER A 145 -5.84 -10.53 6.33
CA SER A 145 -4.99 -10.22 7.48
C SER A 145 -5.02 -8.74 7.89
N LEU A 146 -5.92 -7.93 7.31
CA LEU A 146 -5.91 -6.49 7.52
C LEU A 146 -6.49 -6.11 8.87
N GLU A 147 -5.66 -5.54 9.74
CA GLU A 147 -6.02 -5.13 11.09
C GLU A 147 -6.30 -3.63 11.20
N ARG A 148 -5.60 -2.82 10.39
CA ARG A 148 -5.64 -1.35 10.47
C ARG A 148 -5.97 -0.74 9.12
N LEU A 149 -7.07 0.00 9.06
CA LEU A 149 -7.51 0.73 7.88
C LEU A 149 -7.61 2.23 8.19
N HIS A 150 -6.91 3.06 7.42
CA HIS A 150 -7.04 4.50 7.45
C HIS A 150 -7.56 5.03 6.11
N LEU A 151 -8.72 5.71 6.16
CA LEU A 151 -9.33 6.36 5.01
C LEU A 151 -9.30 7.89 5.16
N LEU A 152 -8.83 8.57 4.12
CA LEU A 152 -8.84 10.03 3.99
C LEU A 152 -9.33 10.39 2.58
N GLY A 153 -10.24 11.37 2.49
CA GLY A 153 -10.64 11.98 1.21
C GLY A 153 -12.15 12.08 1.00
N ASN A 154 -12.95 11.26 1.68
CA ASN A 154 -14.40 11.43 1.69
C ASN A 154 -14.84 12.25 2.92
N ARG A 155 -15.50 13.38 2.67
CA ARG A 155 -15.97 14.30 3.72
C ARG A 155 -17.16 13.76 4.51
N ASN A 156 -17.96 12.89 3.90
CA ASN A 156 -19.13 12.24 4.51
C ASN A 156 -19.27 10.81 3.93
N PRO A 157 -18.53 9.82 4.47
CA PRO A 157 -18.52 8.45 3.96
C PRO A 157 -19.76 7.66 4.42
N HIS A 158 -20.94 8.25 4.31
CA HIS A 158 -22.19 7.59 4.65
C HIS A 158 -22.44 6.36 3.75
N GLY A 159 -22.72 5.22 4.36
CA GLY A 159 -22.82 3.91 3.76
C GLY A 159 -21.55 3.07 3.89
N LEU A 160 -20.46 3.58 4.46
CA LEU A 160 -19.23 2.81 4.62
C LEU A 160 -19.36 1.61 5.57
N LEU A 161 -20.16 1.72 6.64
CA LEU A 161 -20.36 0.65 7.62
C LEU A 161 -21.54 -0.24 7.20
N ASN A 162 -22.63 0.38 6.72
CA ASN A 162 -23.87 -0.33 6.41
C ASN A 162 -23.88 -0.96 5.01
N LEU A 163 -23.29 -0.29 4.02
CA LEU A 163 -23.21 -0.78 2.63
C LEU A 163 -21.80 -1.26 2.27
N GLY A 164 -20.78 -0.77 2.98
CA GLY A 164 -19.41 -1.20 2.76
C GLY A 164 -19.26 -2.65 3.20
N ALA A 165 -18.70 -3.46 2.31
CA ALA A 165 -18.52 -4.88 2.58
C ALA A 165 -17.26 -5.14 3.44
N LEU A 166 -17.04 -4.31 4.46
CA LEU A 166 -15.83 -4.28 5.28
C LEU A 166 -15.60 -5.63 5.96
N GLU A 167 -16.59 -6.15 6.69
CA GLU A 167 -16.48 -7.43 7.39
C GLU A 167 -16.17 -8.59 6.43
N SER A 168 -16.82 -8.63 5.27
CA SER A 168 -16.57 -9.68 4.26
C SER A 168 -15.21 -9.57 3.56
N SER A 169 -14.71 -8.34 3.39
CA SER A 169 -13.45 -8.06 2.66
C SER A 169 -12.23 -8.12 3.58
N MET A 170 -12.41 -7.72 4.84
CA MET A 170 -11.41 -7.43 5.86
C MET A 170 -11.82 -8.04 7.21
N PRO A 171 -11.90 -9.38 7.34
CA PRO A 171 -12.45 -10.04 8.52
C PRO A 171 -11.61 -9.84 9.80
N ALA A 172 -10.34 -9.46 9.67
CA ALA A 172 -9.43 -9.21 10.80
C ALA A 172 -9.38 -7.74 11.25
N LEU A 173 -10.25 -6.87 10.70
CA LEU A 173 -10.16 -5.43 10.93
C LEU A 173 -10.49 -5.09 12.40
N THR A 174 -9.54 -4.45 13.08
CA THR A 174 -9.67 -4.03 14.49
C THR A 174 -9.61 -2.52 14.68
N HIS A 175 -8.92 -1.81 13.78
CA HIS A 175 -8.73 -0.37 13.85
C HIS A 175 -9.19 0.29 12.56
N LEU A 176 -10.29 1.04 12.62
CA LEU A 176 -10.77 1.89 11.54
C LEU A 176 -10.53 3.37 11.90
N ARG A 177 -9.72 4.05 11.10
CA ARG A 177 -9.51 5.50 11.17
C ARG A 177 -10.11 6.17 9.95
N ILE A 178 -10.90 7.20 10.17
CA ILE A 178 -11.43 8.05 9.10
C ILE A 178 -11.05 9.49 9.41
N SER A 179 -10.37 10.14 8.47
CA SER A 179 -9.88 11.52 8.61
C SER A 179 -10.46 12.43 7.54
N GLY A 180 -10.52 13.74 7.82
CA GLY A 180 -11.01 14.73 6.85
C GLY A 180 -12.53 14.83 6.75
N LEU A 181 -13.25 14.36 7.78
CA LEU A 181 -14.70 14.50 7.88
C LEU A 181 -15.08 15.99 8.03
N SER A 182 -16.12 16.40 7.31
CA SER A 182 -16.73 17.73 7.44
C SER A 182 -18.21 17.64 7.11
N LEU A 183 -19.07 18.22 7.95
CA LEU A 183 -20.54 18.15 7.80
C LEU A 183 -21.08 16.70 7.67
N ALA A 184 -20.43 15.73 8.31
CA ALA A 184 -20.70 14.30 8.17
C ALA A 184 -21.86 13.80 9.06
N VAL A 185 -23.00 14.51 9.05
CA VAL A 185 -24.15 14.20 9.92
C VAL A 185 -24.69 12.79 9.65
N SER A 186 -24.85 12.43 8.39
CA SER A 186 -25.35 11.10 8.00
C SER A 186 -24.40 9.99 8.42
N PHE A 187 -23.09 10.14 8.21
CA PHE A 187 -22.11 9.18 8.69
C PHE A 187 -22.08 9.07 10.22
N SER A 188 -22.27 10.19 10.93
CA SER A 188 -22.41 10.16 12.39
C SER A 188 -23.63 9.35 12.83
N GLN A 189 -24.76 9.44 12.13
CA GLN A 189 -25.96 8.65 12.44
C GLN A 189 -25.73 7.16 12.17
N GLU A 190 -25.06 6.82 11.07
CA GLU A 190 -24.65 5.45 10.74
C GLU A 190 -23.75 4.85 11.83
N LEU A 191 -22.78 5.61 12.35
CA LEU A 191 -21.89 5.14 13.42
C LEU A 191 -22.63 4.82 14.74
N HIS A 192 -23.76 5.47 15.02
CA HIS A 192 -24.57 5.13 16.19
C HIS A 192 -25.40 3.85 15.99
N GLN A 193 -25.55 3.37 14.75
CA GLN A 193 -26.36 2.21 14.40
C GLN A 193 -25.56 0.92 14.21
N ALA A 194 -24.25 1.05 13.93
CA ALA A 194 -23.31 -0.05 13.74
C ALA A 194 -22.71 -0.54 15.08
#